data_AF-A0A353LGW6-F1
#
_entry.id   AF-A0A353LGW6-F1
#
_cell.length_a   1.000
_cell.length_b   1.000
_cell.length_c   1.000
_cell.angle_alpha   90.00
_cell.angle_beta   90.00
_cell.angle_gamma   90.00
#
_symmetry.space_group_name_H-M   'P 1'
#
loop_
_entity.id
_entity.type
_entity.pdbx_description
1 polymer ?
#
loop_
_entity_poly.entity_id
_entity_poly.type
_entity_poly.pdbx_seq_one_letter_code
_entity_poly.pdbx_strand_id
1 'polypeptide(L)'
;GGGAIFIIVYIACILFFGIPLMVAEFLIGRSSRANAAGAFHKLAPNTPWKWVGRLGVLTGFVILGFYMVVCGWTVDYFIQSVTGSLKEVSDFSANFNTLLANRPKQVGLMAFFVLLTAYFIFSGVQKGIERSAKIMMPVLFLLLIVLVVR
;
A
#
# COMPACT_ATOMS: atom_id res chain seq x y z
N GLY A 1 24.13 -13.93 -5.88
CA GLY A 1 24.02 -14.00 -7.35
C GLY A 1 22.62 -14.27 -7.89
N GLY A 2 21.53 -14.26 -7.09
CA GLY A 2 20.16 -14.47 -7.60
C GLY A 2 19.32 -13.19 -7.77
N GLY A 3 19.70 -12.09 -7.12
CA GLY A 3 18.92 -10.84 -7.13
C GLY A 3 18.79 -10.20 -8.51
N ALA A 4 19.88 -10.13 -9.29
CA ALA A 4 19.85 -9.53 -10.62
C ALA A 4 18.94 -10.31 -11.60
N ILE A 5 18.99 -11.64 -11.57
CA ILE A 5 18.13 -12.49 -12.40
C ILE A 5 16.67 -12.32 -12.00
N PHE A 6 16.37 -12.29 -10.69
CA PHE A 6 15.03 -12.00 -10.20
C PHE A 6 14.50 -10.66 -10.71
N ILE A 7 15.33 -9.61 -10.68
CA ILE A 7 14.95 -8.27 -11.17
C ILE A 7 14.64 -8.30 -12.68
N ILE A 8 15.45 -8.97 -13.50
CA ILE A 8 15.21 -9.06 -14.94
C ILE A 8 13.87 -9.76 -15.23
N VAL A 9 13.61 -10.89 -14.55
CA VAL A 9 12.35 -11.63 -14.70
C VAL A 9 11.17 -10.79 -14.20
N TYR A 10 11.31 -10.09 -13.08
CA TYR A 10 10.30 -9.20 -12.53
C TYR A 10 9.92 -8.08 -13.50
N ILE A 11 10.91 -7.43 -14.12
CA ILE A 11 10.68 -6.39 -15.13
C ILE A 11 9.97 -6.96 -16.35
N ALA A 12 10.38 -8.14 -16.85
CA ALA A 12 9.70 -8.80 -17.95
C ALA A 12 8.22 -9.08 -17.61
N CYS A 13 7.94 -9.58 -16.42
CA CYS A 13 6.57 -9.82 -15.96
C CYS A 13 5.75 -8.53 -15.88
N ILE A 14 6.32 -7.41 -15.43
CA ILE A 14 5.64 -6.11 -15.43
C ILE A 14 5.28 -5.70 -16.86
N LEU A 15 6.22 -5.81 -17.80
CA LEU A 15 6.01 -5.37 -19.17
C LEU A 15 4.94 -6.21 -19.89
N PHE A 16 5.00 -7.53 -19.74
CA PHE A 16 4.12 -8.45 -20.49
C PHE A 16 2.79 -8.74 -19.79
N PHE A 17 2.72 -8.69 -18.47
CA PHE A 17 1.49 -9.00 -17.72
C PHE A 17 0.97 -7.81 -16.94
N GLY A 18 1.85 -7.09 -16.24
CA GLY A 18 1.45 -5.94 -15.39
C GLY A 18 0.78 -4.81 -16.19
N ILE A 19 1.45 -4.32 -17.23
CA ILE A 19 0.94 -3.21 -18.05
C ILE A 19 -0.37 -3.60 -18.77
N PRO A 20 -0.46 -4.74 -19.49
CA PRO A 20 -1.71 -5.12 -20.14
C PRO A 20 -2.87 -5.32 -19.16
N LEU A 21 -2.61 -5.90 -17.98
CA LEU A 21 -3.63 -6.10 -16.95
C LEU A 21 -4.12 -4.78 -16.37
N MET A 22 -3.21 -3.84 -16.08
CA MET A 22 -3.57 -2.50 -15.63
C MET A 22 -4.42 -1.76 -16.67
N VAL A 23 -4.07 -1.84 -17.96
CA VAL A 23 -4.87 -1.26 -19.04
C VAL A 23 -6.26 -1.91 -19.12
N ALA A 24 -6.35 -3.23 -18.98
CA ALA A 24 -7.62 -3.95 -18.96
C ALA A 24 -8.53 -3.50 -17.79
N GLU A 25 -7.98 -3.38 -16.59
CA GLU A 25 -8.71 -2.89 -15.41
C GLU A 25 -9.19 -1.44 -15.61
N PHE A 26 -8.35 -0.56 -16.16
CA PHE A 26 -8.76 0.80 -16.49
C PHE A 26 -9.88 0.86 -17.53
N LEU A 27 -9.83 0.02 -18.56
CA LEU A 27 -10.88 -0.07 -19.57
C LEU A 27 -12.22 -0.54 -18.96
N ILE A 28 -12.19 -1.57 -18.12
CA ILE A 28 -13.37 -2.09 -17.40
C ILE A 28 -13.95 -1.03 -16.45
N GLY A 29 -13.11 -0.33 -15.69
CA GLY A 29 -13.55 0.74 -14.78
C GLY A 29 -14.18 1.91 -15.53
N ARG A 30 -13.54 2.37 -16.62
CA ARG A 30 -14.03 3.50 -17.43
C ARG A 30 -15.33 3.19 -18.16
N SER A 31 -15.48 1.98 -18.70
CA SER A 31 -16.69 1.58 -19.44
C SER A 31 -17.87 1.31 -18.51
N SER A 32 -17.64 0.71 -17.34
CA SER A 32 -18.71 0.42 -16.39
C SER A 32 -19.14 1.65 -15.57
N ARG A 33 -18.21 2.56 -15.24
CA ARG A 33 -18.39 3.64 -14.24
C ARG A 33 -19.01 3.11 -12.94
N ALA A 34 -18.64 1.89 -12.56
CA ALA A 34 -19.14 1.20 -11.37
C ALA A 34 -17.96 0.77 -10.48
N ASN A 35 -18.26 0.34 -9.26
CA ASN A 35 -17.26 -0.21 -8.35
C ASN A 35 -16.73 -1.58 -8.85
N ALA A 36 -15.60 -2.04 -8.31
CA ALA A 36 -14.90 -3.24 -8.79
C ALA A 36 -15.78 -4.50 -8.87
N ALA A 37 -16.68 -4.71 -7.90
CA ALA A 37 -17.62 -5.84 -7.94
C ALA A 37 -18.82 -5.59 -8.88
N GLY A 38 -19.31 -4.36 -8.99
CA GLY A 38 -20.45 -3.99 -9.84
C GLY A 38 -20.11 -3.81 -11.31
N ALA A 39 -18.85 -3.56 -11.65
CA ALA A 39 -18.38 -3.41 -13.02
C ALA A 39 -18.71 -4.63 -13.88
N PHE A 40 -18.42 -5.83 -13.36
CA PHE A 40 -18.72 -7.09 -14.04
C PHE A 40 -20.20 -7.39 -14.11
N HIS A 41 -20.99 -6.94 -13.13
CA HIS A 41 -22.45 -7.09 -13.17
C HIS A 41 -23.08 -6.24 -14.29
N LYS A 42 -22.53 -5.05 -14.54
CA LYS A 42 -23.00 -4.13 -15.57
C LYS A 42 -22.53 -4.50 -16.98
N LEU A 43 -21.28 -4.94 -17.12
CA LEU A 43 -20.68 -5.25 -18.43
C LEU A 43 -21.00 -6.65 -18.92
N ALA A 44 -21.21 -7.62 -18.02
CA ALA A 44 -21.47 -9.01 -18.35
C ALA A 44 -22.59 -9.58 -17.46
N PRO A 45 -23.85 -9.11 -17.60
CA PRO A 45 -24.96 -9.58 -16.79
C PRO A 45 -25.16 -11.10 -16.95
N ASN A 46 -25.57 -11.77 -15.85
CA ASN A 46 -25.81 -13.22 -15.78
C ASN A 46 -24.59 -14.13 -16.04
N THR A 47 -23.39 -13.59 -16.14
CA THR A 47 -22.16 -14.39 -16.30
C THR A 47 -21.48 -14.69 -14.96
N PRO A 48 -20.61 -15.72 -14.89
CA PRO A 48 -19.81 -15.99 -13.69
C PRO A 48 -18.73 -14.92 -13.41
N TRP A 49 -18.49 -13.97 -14.33
CA TRP A 49 -17.47 -12.92 -14.18
C TRP A 49 -17.68 -12.02 -12.95
N LYS A 50 -18.90 -11.97 -12.40
CA LYS A 50 -19.19 -11.32 -11.11
C LYS A 50 -18.31 -11.83 -9.96
N TRP A 51 -17.85 -13.08 -10.01
CA TRP A 51 -17.01 -13.66 -8.97
C TRP A 51 -15.59 -13.09 -9.00
N VAL A 52 -15.06 -12.77 -10.18
CA VAL A 52 -13.72 -12.15 -10.31
C VAL A 52 -13.69 -10.79 -9.63
N GLY A 53 -14.70 -9.94 -9.87
CA GLY A 53 -14.81 -8.65 -9.20
C GLY A 53 -14.97 -8.76 -7.68
N ARG A 54 -15.75 -9.73 -7.19
CA ARG A 54 -15.91 -10.00 -5.75
C ARG A 54 -14.62 -10.51 -5.11
N LEU A 55 -13.90 -11.40 -5.79
CA LEU A 55 -12.60 -11.88 -5.35
C LEU A 55 -11.60 -10.72 -5.27
N GLY A 56 -11.57 -9.82 -6.25
CA GLY A 56 -10.72 -8.63 -6.18
C GLY A 56 -10.97 -7.76 -4.95
N VAL A 57 -12.24 -7.55 -4.58
CA VAL A 57 -12.60 -6.81 -3.35
C VAL A 57 -12.14 -7.57 -2.10
N LEU A 58 -12.36 -8.89 -2.04
CA LEU A 58 -11.92 -9.72 -0.92
C LEU A 58 -10.40 -9.72 -0.78
N THR A 59 -9.67 -9.86 -1.89
CA THR A 59 -8.20 -9.80 -1.91
C THR A 59 -7.70 -8.45 -1.42
N GLY A 60 -8.29 -7.35 -1.89
CA GLY A 60 -7.96 -6.01 -1.41
C GLY A 60 -8.19 -5.85 0.10
N PHE A 61 -9.29 -6.41 0.63
CA PHE A 61 -9.59 -6.41 2.05
C PHE A 61 -8.55 -7.19 2.88
N VAL A 62 -8.15 -8.39 2.42
CA VAL A 62 -7.13 -9.20 3.09
C VAL A 62 -5.76 -8.51 3.05
N ILE A 63 -5.40 -7.90 1.91
CA ILE A 63 -4.15 -7.14 1.77
C ILE A 63 -4.13 -5.97 2.74
N LEU A 64 -5.23 -5.23 2.85
CA LEU A 64 -5.36 -4.10 3.78
C LEU A 64 -5.03 -4.52 5.22
N GLY A 65 -5.48 -5.71 5.64
CA GLY A 65 -5.28 -6.22 6.99
C GLY A 65 -3.81 -6.22 7.44
N PHE A 66 -2.92 -6.85 6.66
CA PHE A 66 -1.49 -6.86 7.02
C PHE A 66 -0.81 -5.53 6.71
N TYR A 67 -1.26 -4.81 5.68
CA TYR A 67 -0.64 -3.54 5.27
C TYR A 67 -0.76 -2.48 6.36
N MET A 68 -1.89 -2.45 7.08
CA MET A 68 -2.10 -1.55 8.23
C MET A 68 -1.09 -1.80 9.37
N VAL A 69 -0.70 -3.06 9.60
CA VAL A 69 0.30 -3.41 10.61
C VAL A 69 1.68 -2.89 10.23
N VAL A 70 2.10 -3.12 8.98
CA VAL A 70 3.39 -2.65 8.45
C VAL A 70 3.49 -1.13 8.47
N CYS A 71 2.40 -0.44 8.10
CA CYS A 71 2.32 1.02 8.22
C CYS A 71 2.44 1.48 9.68
N GLY A 72 1.84 0.75 10.64
CA GLY A 72 1.99 1.01 12.07
C GLY A 72 3.44 0.96 12.53
N TRP A 73 4.24 0.00 12.04
CA TRP A 73 5.69 -0.04 12.33
C TRP A 73 6.40 1.20 11.77
N THR A 74 6.04 1.62 10.57
CA THR A 74 6.62 2.83 9.95
C THR A 74 6.33 4.08 10.78
N VAL A 75 5.13 4.20 11.35
CA VAL A 75 4.79 5.29 12.29
C VAL A 75 5.65 5.23 13.55
N ASP A 76 5.89 4.05 14.11
CA ASP A 76 6.74 3.90 15.29
C ASP A 76 8.17 4.37 15.03
N TYR A 77 8.77 3.93 13.93
CA TYR A 77 10.11 4.37 13.52
C TYR A 77 10.15 5.87 13.19
N PHE A 78 9.08 6.43 12.63
CA PHE A 78 8.95 7.87 12.42
C PHE A 78 8.96 8.62 13.76
N ILE A 79 8.19 8.16 14.75
CA ILE A 79 8.17 8.76 16.10
C ILE A 79 9.54 8.67 16.74
N GLN A 80 10.18 7.50 16.73
CA GLN A 80 11.53 7.33 17.29
C GLN A 80 12.58 8.21 16.59
N SER A 81 12.37 8.54 15.31
CA SER A 81 13.28 9.40 14.53
C SER A 81 13.14 10.85 14.97
N VAL A 82 11.90 11.30 15.16
CA VAL A 82 11.58 12.67 15.58
C VAL A 82 11.95 12.91 17.04
N THR A 83 11.74 11.93 17.92
CA THR A 83 12.12 12.03 19.35
C THR A 83 13.61 11.86 19.59
N GLY A 84 14.38 11.43 18.59
CA GLY A 84 15.81 11.18 18.71
C GLY A 84 16.18 9.84 19.36
N SER A 85 15.20 9.06 19.82
CA SER A 85 15.42 7.75 20.44
C SER A 85 16.14 6.76 19.51
N LEU A 86 15.94 6.87 18.20
CA LEU A 86 16.66 6.04 17.22
C LEU A 86 18.18 6.23 17.23
N LYS A 87 18.70 7.36 17.72
CA LYS A 87 20.14 7.59 17.82
C LYS A 87 20.79 6.79 18.95
N GLU A 88 20.01 6.44 19.96
CA GLU A 88 20.46 5.68 21.13
C GLU A 88 20.36 4.16 20.90
N VAL A 89 19.70 3.74 19.81
CA VAL A 89 19.58 2.33 19.44
C VAL A 89 20.90 1.81 18.90
N SER A 90 21.56 0.95 19.67
CA SER A 90 22.77 0.24 19.25
C SER A 90 22.47 -1.02 18.42
N ASP A 91 21.34 -1.69 18.68
CA ASP A 91 20.89 -2.89 17.98
C ASP A 91 19.47 -2.70 17.42
N PHE A 92 19.40 -2.45 16.11
CA PHE A 92 18.14 -2.27 15.40
C PHE A 92 17.31 -3.55 15.32
N SER A 93 17.94 -4.73 15.30
CA SER A 93 17.22 -6.01 15.28
C SER A 93 16.53 -6.26 16.62
N ALA A 94 17.25 -6.04 17.73
CA ALA A 94 16.67 -6.12 19.06
C ALA A 94 15.52 -5.13 19.24
N ASN A 95 15.68 -3.87 18.83
CA ASN A 95 14.64 -2.85 18.90
C ASN A 95 13.37 -3.26 18.13
N PHE A 96 13.53 -3.81 16.92
CA PHE A 96 12.41 -4.32 16.15
C PHE A 96 11.73 -5.51 16.82
N ASN A 97 12.50 -6.46 17.35
CA ASN A 97 11.94 -7.60 18.06
C ASN A 97 11.19 -7.19 19.34
N THR A 98 11.67 -6.17 20.06
CA THR A 98 10.94 -5.58 21.19
C THR A 98 9.61 -4.96 20.76
N LEU A 99 9.59 -4.26 19.62
CA LEU A 99 8.35 -3.73 19.04
C LEU A 99 7.39 -4.87 18.66
N LEU A 100 7.87 -5.94 18.03
CA LEU A 100 7.06 -7.10 17.67
C LEU A 100 6.50 -7.85 18.89
N ALA A 101 7.29 -7.95 19.96
CA ALA A 101 6.86 -8.60 21.21
C ALA A 101 5.77 -7.80 21.95
N ASN A 102 5.73 -6.47 21.76
CA ASN A 102 4.78 -5.59 22.44
C ASN A 102 3.40 -5.55 21.75
N ARG A 103 2.56 -6.54 22.07
CA ARG A 103 1.19 -6.68 21.57
C ARG A 103 0.31 -5.42 21.70
N PRO A 104 0.20 -4.73 22.86
CA PRO A 104 -0.67 -3.56 22.97
C PRO A 104 -0.17 -2.40 22.11
N LYS A 105 1.16 -2.22 21.99
CA LYS A 105 1.74 -1.20 21.11
C LYS A 105 1.43 -1.48 19.63
N GLN A 106 1.56 -2.74 19.20
CA GLN A 106 1.21 -3.19 17.84
C GLN A 106 -0.25 -2.87 17.48
N VAL A 107 -1.19 -3.25 18.35
CA VAL A 107 -2.62 -2.99 18.13
C VAL A 107 -2.91 -1.50 18.15
N GLY A 108 -2.30 -0.74 19.06
CA GLY A 108 -2.45 0.72 19.15
C GLY A 108 -1.98 1.44 17.88
N LEU A 109 -0.80 1.08 17.35
CA LEU A 109 -0.26 1.66 16.13
C LEU A 109 -1.10 1.30 14.90
N MET A 110 -1.54 0.04 14.79
CA MET A 110 -2.45 -0.39 13.73
C MET A 110 -3.77 0.38 13.80
N ALA A 111 -4.41 0.46 14.98
CA ALA A 111 -5.66 1.17 15.16
C ALA A 111 -5.52 2.67 14.81
N PHE A 112 -4.43 3.29 15.24
CA PHE A 112 -4.10 4.66 14.87
C PHE A 112 -4.00 4.84 13.35
N PHE A 113 -3.27 3.96 12.66
CA PHE A 113 -3.09 4.07 11.21
C PHE A 113 -4.37 3.79 10.42
N VAL A 114 -5.22 2.89 10.92
CA VAL A 114 -6.57 2.63 10.36
C VAL A 114 -7.44 3.88 10.49
N LEU A 115 -7.46 4.53 11.66
CA LEU A 115 -8.22 5.77 11.87
C LEU A 115 -7.70 6.91 10.97
N LEU A 116 -6.38 7.02 10.82
CA LEU A 116 -5.77 7.98 9.92
C LEU A 116 -6.19 7.72 8.46
N THR A 117 -6.15 6.46 8.02
CA THR A 117 -6.58 6.08 6.67
C THR A 117 -8.08 6.39 6.47
N ALA A 118 -8.92 6.06 7.45
CA ALA A 118 -10.35 6.38 7.41
C ALA A 118 -10.60 7.88 7.31
N TYR A 119 -9.84 8.70 8.06
CA TYR A 119 -9.92 10.17 7.98
C TYR A 119 -9.64 10.71 6.57
N PHE A 120 -8.60 10.20 5.90
CA PHE A 120 -8.31 10.60 4.51
C PHE A 120 -9.39 10.16 3.52
N ILE A 121 -10.00 8.98 3.73
CA ILE A 121 -11.10 8.50 2.91
C ILE A 121 -12.34 9.39 3.09
N PHE A 122 -12.70 9.74 4.32
CA PHE A 122 -13.83 10.62 4.61
C PHE A 122 -13.64 12.05 4.09
N SER A 123 -12.38 12.51 3.97
CA SER A 123 -12.03 13.82 3.40
C SER A 123 -12.24 13.90 1.87
N GLY A 124 -12.58 12.79 1.23
CA GLY A 124 -12.90 12.71 -0.20
C GLY A 124 -11.67 12.58 -1.11
N VAL A 125 -11.88 12.04 -2.31
CA VAL A 125 -10.81 11.66 -3.24
C VAL A 125 -9.99 12.86 -3.73
N GLN A 126 -10.65 13.92 -4.22
CA GLN A 126 -9.97 15.08 -4.82
C GLN A 126 -9.27 15.97 -3.78
N LYS A 127 -9.89 16.20 -2.63
CA LYS A 127 -9.37 17.12 -1.60
C LYS A 127 -8.39 16.45 -0.63
N GLY A 128 -8.59 15.16 -0.34
CA GLY A 128 -7.73 14.38 0.54
C GLY A 128 -6.67 13.60 -0.22
N ILE A 129 -7.09 12.50 -0.85
CA ILE A 129 -6.18 11.47 -1.38
C ILE A 129 -5.28 12.01 -2.50
N GLU A 130 -5.88 12.64 -3.52
CA GLU A 130 -5.14 13.08 -4.71
C GLU A 130 -4.11 14.18 -4.37
N ARG A 131 -4.49 15.14 -3.52
CA ARG A 131 -3.61 16.24 -3.12
C ARG A 131 -2.42 15.74 -2.32
N SER A 132 -2.65 14.88 -1.33
CA SER A 132 -1.58 14.30 -0.52
C SER A 132 -0.63 13.47 -1.39
N ALA A 133 -1.16 12.62 -2.28
CA ALA A 133 -0.33 11.80 -3.17
C ALA A 133 0.55 12.64 -4.10
N LYS A 134 0.03 13.74 -4.66
CA LYS A 134 0.80 14.65 -5.54
C LYS A 134 2.00 15.30 -4.85
N ILE A 135 1.95 15.49 -3.53
CA ILE A 135 3.04 16.08 -2.74
C ILE A 135 3.97 15.00 -2.20
N MET A 136 3.41 13.93 -1.62
CA MET A 136 4.18 12.89 -0.95
C MET A 136 5.02 12.05 -1.92
N MET A 137 4.51 11.77 -3.13
CA MET A 137 5.23 10.95 -4.12
C MET A 137 6.53 11.62 -4.62
N PRO A 138 6.53 12.90 -5.06
CA PRO A 138 7.77 13.59 -5.41
C PRO A 138 8.75 13.71 -4.24
N VAL A 139 8.25 13.99 -3.03
CA VAL A 139 9.09 14.08 -1.83
C VAL A 139 9.80 12.76 -1.54
N LEU A 140 9.08 11.64 -1.59
CA LEU A 140 9.67 10.31 -1.41
C LEU A 140 10.74 10.04 -2.47
N PHE A 141 10.47 10.35 -3.73
CA PHE A 141 11.43 10.16 -4.81
C PHE A 141 12.72 10.97 -4.61
N LEU A 142 12.60 12.24 -4.21
CA LEU A 142 13.77 13.08 -3.91
C LEU A 142 14.56 12.55 -2.72
N LEU A 143 13.89 12.09 -1.66
CA LEU A 143 14.56 11.50 -0.50
C LEU A 143 15.34 10.24 -0.88
N LEU A 144 14.79 9.39 -1.76
CA LEU A 144 15.49 8.21 -2.26
C LEU A 144 16.74 8.58 -3.07
N ILE A 145 16.68 9.60 -3.93
CA ILE A 145 17.85 10.07 -4.67
C ILE A 145 18.94 10.56 -3.72
N VAL A 146 18.57 11.39 -2.73
CA VAL A 146 19.52 11.88 -1.73
C VAL A 146 20.18 10.73 -0.97
N LEU A 147 19.42 9.70 -0.62
CA LEU A 147 19.92 8.53 0.09
C LEU A 147 20.83 7.64 -0.77
N VAL A 148 20.62 7.59 -2.08
CA VAL A 148 21.50 6.84 -3.00
C VAL A 148 22.83 7.56 -3.22
N VAL A 149 22.80 8.90 -3.24
CA VAL A 149 24.00 9.71 -3.48
C VAL A 149 24.86 9.87 -2.22
N ARG A 150 24.25 9.81 -1.03
CA ARG A 150 24.91 9.93 0.27
C ARG A 150 25.41 8.59 0.80
#